data_AF-A0A7V6PEW4-F1
#
_entry.id   AF-A0A7V6PEW4-F1
#
_cell.length_a   1.000
_cell.length_b   1.000
_cell.length_c   1.000
_cell.angle_alpha   90.00
_cell.angle_beta   90.00
_cell.angle_gamma   90.00
#
_symmetry.space_group_name_H-M   'P 1'
#
loop_
_entity.id
_entity.type
_entity.pdbx_description
1 polymer ?
#
loop_
_entity_poly.entity_id
_entity_poly.type
_entity_poly.pdbx_seq_one_letter_code
_entity_poly.pdbx_strand_id
1 'polypeptide(L)'
;MSDLNTEPLVIKQESETAAGAQIGGNYVRCTSVGKHPVPVLCRRLIREGVNPKRPAFVIRAGKPAYKQTATIESWARVEVIRDTGGVFRSIPFKKRWGR
;
A
#
# COMPACT_ATOMS: atom_id res chain seq x y z
N MET A 1 11.14 24.29 -3.68
CA MET A 1 10.74 23.15 -2.83
C MET A 1 10.07 22.16 -3.75
N SER A 2 10.70 21.01 -4.03
CA SER A 2 10.12 20.00 -4.91
C SER A 2 8.85 19.45 -4.27
N ASP A 3 7.73 19.54 -4.99
CA ASP A 3 6.45 18.99 -4.55
C ASP A 3 6.60 17.48 -4.29
N LEU A 4 6.76 17.11 -3.02
CA LEU A 4 6.73 15.72 -2.55
C LEU A 4 5.42 14.97 -2.91
N ASN A 5 4.45 15.68 -3.53
CA ASN A 5 3.15 15.22 -3.95
C ASN A 5 3.04 14.78 -5.42
N THR A 6 4.03 15.04 -6.28
CA THR A 6 3.98 14.66 -7.71
C THR A 6 4.77 13.40 -8.02
N GLU A 7 5.81 13.08 -7.26
CA GLU A 7 6.62 11.89 -7.53
C GLU A 7 5.93 10.60 -7.07
N PRO A 8 6.00 9.53 -7.89
CA PRO A 8 5.48 8.23 -7.49
C PRO A 8 6.14 7.73 -6.20
N LEU A 9 5.32 7.25 -5.26
CA LEU A 9 5.79 6.60 -4.06
C LEU A 9 6.26 5.18 -4.39
N VAL A 10 7.49 4.83 -4.00
CA VAL A 10 7.97 3.45 -4.10
C VAL A 10 7.71 2.72 -2.78
N ILE A 11 6.88 1.68 -2.83
CA ILE A 11 6.61 0.77 -1.73
C ILE A 11 7.41 -0.52 -1.93
N LYS A 12 8.28 -0.84 -0.98
CA LYS A 12 9.02 -2.10 -0.91
C LYS A 12 8.20 -3.12 -0.14
N GLN A 13 7.75 -4.17 -0.79
CA GLN A 13 7.27 -5.38 -0.13
C GLN A 13 8.50 -6.19 0.30
N GLU A 14 8.84 -6.13 1.57
CA GLU A 14 10.01 -6.81 2.14
C GLU A 14 9.74 -8.30 2.33
N SER A 15 8.52 -8.66 2.76
CA SER A 15 8.10 -10.03 3.02
C SER A 15 6.58 -10.21 2.81
N GLU A 16 6.05 -11.37 3.18
CA GLU A 16 4.60 -11.60 3.22
C GLU A 16 3.88 -10.74 4.27
N THR A 17 4.60 -10.29 5.30
CA THR A 17 4.04 -9.59 6.47
C THR A 17 4.62 -8.19 6.66
N ALA A 18 5.61 -7.77 5.87
CA ALA A 18 6.26 -6.47 6.00
C ALA A 18 6.33 -5.70 4.68
N ALA A 19 6.12 -4.39 4.76
CA ALA A 19 6.34 -3.45 3.68
C ALA A 19 6.81 -2.10 4.23
N GLY A 20 7.60 -1.37 3.44
CA GLY A 20 8.04 -0.03 3.82
C GLY A 20 8.22 0.90 2.62
N ALA A 21 8.27 2.20 2.88
CA ALA A 21 8.41 3.24 1.87
C ALA A 21 9.27 4.39 2.40
N GLN A 22 9.99 5.05 1.49
CA GLN A 22 10.77 6.24 1.79
C GLN A 22 9.90 7.49 1.56
N ILE A 23 9.74 8.33 2.57
CA ILE A 23 8.95 9.57 2.49
C ILE A 23 9.69 10.71 3.17
N GLY A 24 10.01 11.76 2.41
CA GLY A 24 10.61 12.98 2.96
C GLY A 24 11.90 12.72 3.75
N GLY A 25 12.72 11.77 3.32
CA GLY A 25 13.96 11.38 4.03
C GLY A 25 13.77 10.34 5.16
N ASN A 26 12.54 10.03 5.55
CA ASN A 26 12.24 9.02 6.56
C ASN A 26 11.83 7.68 5.94
N TYR A 27 12.27 6.58 6.55
CA TYR A 27 11.81 5.25 6.17
C TYR A 27 10.64 4.81 7.05
N VAL A 28 9.45 4.69 6.46
CA VAL A 28 8.25 4.23 7.15
C VAL A 28 8.03 2.76 6.85
N ARG A 29 8.03 1.93 7.89
CA ARG A 29 7.83 0.48 7.80
C ARG A 29 6.54 0.06 8.51
N CYS A 30 5.86 -0.94 7.98
CA CYS A 30 4.78 -1.62 8.68
C CYS A 30 4.98 -3.13 8.67
N THR A 31 4.53 -3.77 9.75
CA THR A 31 4.40 -5.21 9.87
C THR A 31 2.95 -5.54 10.18
N SER A 32 2.42 -6.61 9.56
CA SER A 32 1.03 -7.02 9.70
C SER A 32 0.91 -8.53 9.54
N VAL A 33 0.25 -9.17 10.51
CA VAL A 33 -0.05 -10.60 10.51
C VAL A 33 -1.52 -10.78 10.07
N GLY A 34 -1.76 -11.67 9.11
CA GLY A 34 -3.11 -11.97 8.59
C GLY A 34 -3.65 -11.00 7.53
N LYS A 35 -3.03 -9.82 7.36
CA LYS A 35 -3.35 -8.87 6.28
C LYS A 35 -2.11 -8.54 5.47
N HIS A 36 -2.27 -8.36 4.17
CA HIS A 36 -1.16 -7.96 3.31
C HIS A 36 -0.57 -6.60 3.74
N PRO A 37 0.76 -6.48 3.84
CA PRO A 37 1.41 -5.31 4.41
C PRO A 37 1.29 -4.06 3.53
N VAL A 38 1.20 -4.20 2.20
CA VAL A 38 1.11 -3.05 1.28
C VAL A 38 -0.16 -2.20 1.52
N PRO A 39 -1.40 -2.74 1.50
CA PRO A 39 -2.58 -1.96 1.87
C PRO A 39 -2.54 -1.36 3.27
N VAL A 40 -1.93 -2.08 4.24
CA VAL A 40 -1.77 -1.60 5.61
C VAL A 40 -0.86 -0.38 5.66
N LEU A 41 0.29 -0.43 4.98
CA LEU A 41 1.19 0.70 4.84
C LEU A 41 0.48 1.89 4.19
N CYS A 42 -0.22 1.68 3.07
CA CYS A 42 -0.93 2.75 2.39
C CYS A 42 -1.94 3.47 3.30
N ARG A 43 -2.71 2.72 4.11
CA ARG A 43 -3.62 3.30 5.11
C ARG A 43 -2.90 4.12 6.16
N ARG A 44 -1.75 3.63 6.66
CA ARG A 44 -0.91 4.35 7.62
C ARG A 44 -0.40 5.66 7.03
N LEU A 45 0.13 5.60 5.81
CA LEU A 45 0.68 6.77 5.11
C LEU A 45 -0.39 7.86 4.87
N ILE A 46 -1.61 7.47 4.46
CA ILE A 46 -2.72 8.42 4.32
C ILE A 46 -3.05 9.10 5.66
N ARG A 47 -3.06 8.35 6.76
CA ARG A 47 -3.27 8.90 8.12
C ARG A 47 -2.16 9.85 8.55
N GLU A 48 -0.94 9.61 8.07
CA GLU A 48 0.24 10.46 8.30
C GLU A 48 0.31 11.66 7.33
N GLY A 49 -0.73 11.89 6.51
CA GLY A 49 -0.85 13.07 5.65
C GLY A 49 -0.34 12.89 4.22
N VAL A 50 0.05 11.67 3.82
CA VAL A 50 0.46 11.40 2.43
C VAL A 50 -0.76 11.43 1.52
N ASN A 51 -0.66 12.18 0.41
CA ASN A 51 -1.78 12.37 -0.51
C ASN A 51 -2.36 11.03 -1.03
N PRO A 52 -3.66 10.76 -0.84
CA PRO A 52 -4.32 9.54 -1.31
C PRO A 52 -4.23 9.34 -2.84
N LYS A 53 -4.18 10.44 -3.61
CA LYS A 53 -4.08 10.41 -5.08
C LYS A 53 -2.65 10.19 -5.58
N ARG A 54 -1.66 10.14 -4.70
CA ARG A 54 -0.26 9.92 -5.08
C ARG A 54 -0.12 8.53 -5.73
N PRO A 55 0.50 8.43 -6.93
CA PRO A 55 0.81 7.13 -7.52
C PRO A 55 1.74 6.31 -6.62
N ALA A 56 1.54 5.00 -6.55
CA ALA A 56 2.37 4.09 -5.78
C ALA A 56 2.80 2.88 -6.62
N PHE A 57 4.12 2.69 -6.72
CA PHE A 57 4.77 1.55 -7.34
C PHE A 57 5.19 0.56 -6.26
N VAL A 58 4.76 -0.69 -6.38
CA VAL A 58 5.15 -1.73 -5.44
C VAL A 58 6.24 -2.59 -6.05
N ILE A 59 7.36 -2.72 -5.33
CA ILE A 59 8.50 -3.54 -5.70
C ILE A 59 8.76 -4.64 -4.67
N ARG A 60 9.22 -5.80 -5.13
CA ARG A 60 9.66 -6.93 -4.30
C ARG A 60 10.98 -7.46 -4.87
N ALA A 61 12.01 -7.57 -4.04
CA ALA A 61 13.36 -7.98 -4.45
C ALA A 61 13.90 -7.21 -5.69
N GLY A 62 13.66 -5.89 -5.73
CA GLY A 62 14.10 -5.00 -6.81
C GLY A 62 13.29 -5.09 -8.11
N LYS A 63 12.26 -5.96 -8.18
CA LYS A 63 11.38 -6.10 -9.35
C LYS A 63 9.97 -5.61 -9.05
N PRO A 64 9.19 -5.18 -10.06
CA PRO A 64 7.77 -4.86 -9.88
C PRO A 64 7.03 -6.06 -9.28
N ALA A 65 6.34 -5.85 -8.16
CA ALA A 65 5.54 -6.90 -7.51
C ALA A 65 4.21 -7.12 -8.24
N TYR A 66 3.70 -6.10 -8.92
CA TYR A 66 2.46 -6.13 -9.70
C TYR A 66 2.65 -5.45 -11.05
N LYS A 67 1.86 -5.85 -12.04
CA LYS A 67 1.91 -5.30 -13.41
C LYS A 67 1.35 -3.87 -13.50
N GLN A 68 0.57 -3.43 -12.51
CA GLN A 68 -0.12 -2.14 -12.54
C GLN A 68 0.41 -1.15 -11.49
N THR A 69 0.46 0.12 -11.87
CA THR A 69 0.64 1.25 -10.96
C THR A 69 -0.74 1.71 -10.49
N ALA A 70 -0.92 1.92 -9.19
CA ALA A 70 -2.16 2.41 -8.62
C ALA A 70 -1.88 3.47 -7.56
N THR A 71 -2.85 4.32 -7.24
CA THR A 71 -2.67 5.32 -6.18
C THR A 71 -2.60 4.66 -4.80
N ILE A 72 -2.04 5.39 -3.81
CA ILE A 72 -2.03 4.94 -2.41
C ILE A 72 -3.46 4.65 -1.94
N GLU A 73 -4.44 5.47 -2.34
CA GLU A 73 -5.85 5.23 -2.04
C GLU A 73 -6.37 3.93 -2.65
N SER A 74 -6.06 3.67 -3.92
CA SER A 74 -6.48 2.42 -4.58
C SER A 74 -5.92 1.20 -3.85
N TRP A 75 -4.65 1.23 -3.45
CA TRP A 75 -4.04 0.17 -2.64
C TRP A 75 -4.64 0.06 -1.24
N ALA A 76 -4.92 1.19 -0.58
CA ALA A 76 -5.51 1.24 0.75
C ALA A 76 -6.94 0.65 0.79
N ARG A 77 -7.65 0.71 -0.34
CA ARG A 77 -8.99 0.14 -0.53
C ARG A 77 -9.01 -1.36 -0.79
N VAL A 78 -7.86 -1.97 -1.06
CA VAL A 78 -7.78 -3.43 -1.23
C VAL A 78 -7.69 -4.07 0.16
N GLU A 79 -8.65 -4.92 0.49
CA GLU A 79 -8.47 -5.90 1.55
C GLU A 79 -7.93 -7.18 0.95
N VAL A 80 -6.71 -7.51 1.36
CA VAL A 80 -6.02 -8.73 0.97
C VAL A 80 -5.82 -9.55 2.24
N ILE A 81 -6.71 -10.53 2.43
CA ILE A 81 -6.75 -11.38 3.61
C ILE A 81 -6.13 -12.72 3.22
N ARG A 82 -5.27 -13.25 4.10
CA ARG A 82 -4.76 -14.61 3.96
C ARG A 82 -5.88 -15.56 4.35
N ASP A 83 -6.45 -16.28 3.38
CA ASP A 83 -7.39 -17.36 3.66
C ASP A 83 -6.67 -18.52 4.37
N THR A 84 -7.41 -19.49 4.92
CA THR A 84 -6.84 -20.68 5.58
C THR A 84 -5.94 -21.51 4.64
N GLY A 85 -6.13 -21.39 3.32
CA GLY A 85 -5.28 -21.98 2.29
C GLY A 85 -4.10 -21.10 1.81
N GLY A 86 -3.82 -19.96 2.44
CA GLY A 86 -2.74 -19.06 2.05
C GLY A 86 -3.02 -18.19 0.80
N VAL A 87 -4.24 -18.26 0.24
CA VAL A 87 -4.64 -17.49 -0.93
C VAL A 87 -5.08 -16.08 -0.50
N PHE A 88 -4.53 -15.08 -1.17
CA PHE A 88 -4.84 -13.68 -1.00
C PHE A 88 -6.03 -13.30 -1.90
N ARG A 89 -7.20 -13.00 -1.30
CA ARG A 89 -8.37 -12.49 -2.05
C ARG A 89 -8.44 -10.98 -1.97
N SER A 90 -8.60 -10.29 -3.11
CA SER A 90 -8.96 -8.88 -3.14
C SER A 90 -10.48 -8.74 -3.02
N ILE A 91 -10.97 -8.27 -1.88
CA ILE A 91 -12.39 -7.98 -1.73
C ILE A 91 -12.63 -6.53 -2.17
N PRO A 92 -13.50 -6.27 -3.17
CA PRO A 92 -13.89 -4.89 -3.48
C PRO A 92 -14.64 -4.29 -2.28
N PHE A 93 -14.10 -3.21 -1.71
CA PHE A 93 -14.80 -2.44 -0.69
C PHE A 93 -16.08 -1.84 -1.29
N LYS A 94 -17.25 -2.40 -0.93
CA LYS A 94 -18.52 -1.69 -1.13
C LYS A 94 -18.55 -0.52 -0.15
N LYS A 95 -18.27 0.68 -0.65
CA LYS A 95 -18.55 1.93 0.06
C LYS A 95 -20.05 1.99 0.30
N ARG A 96 -20.51 1.57 1.48
CA ARG A 96 -21.88 1.82 1.94
C ARG A 96 -21.94 3.32 2.26
N TRP A 97 -22.28 4.14 1.27
CA TRP A 97 -22.90 5.43 1.57
C TRP A 97 -24.31 5.13 2.07
N GLY A 98 -24.65 5.68 3.24
CA GLY A 98 -26.01 5.59 3.75
C GLY A 98 -27.00 6.18 2.75
N ARG A 99 -28.04 5.40 2.48
CA ARG A 99 -29.43 5.83 2.62
C ARG A 99 -30.18 4.68 3.29
#